data_AF-A0A952WC02-F1
#
_entry.id   AF-A0A952WC02-F1
#
_cell.length_a   1.000
_cell.length_b   1.000
_cell.length_c   1.000
_cell.angle_alpha   90.00
_cell.angle_beta   90.00
_cell.angle_gamma   90.00
#
_symmetry.space_group_name_H-M   'P 1'
#
loop_
_entity.id
_entity.type
_entity.pdbx_description
1 polymer ?
#
loop_
_entity_poly.entity_id
_entity_poly.type
_entity_poly.pdbx_seq_one_letter_code
_entity_poly.pdbx_strand_id
1 'polypeptide(L)' 'MASTLTRILLHITFSTKDRADLLTPEIEPNLFAYIGGICHNLDSPLLDINGTATTSTCS' A
#
# COMPACT_ATOMS: atom_id res chain seq x y z
N MET A 1 -15.26 -33.48 -8.88
CA MET A 1 -14.48 -32.31 -9.31
C MET A 1 -14.74 -31.20 -8.32
N ALA A 2 -13.74 -30.76 -7.57
CA ALA A 2 -13.89 -29.68 -6.59
C ALA A 2 -13.09 -28.48 -7.09
N SER A 3 -13.77 -27.43 -7.54
CA SER A 3 -13.17 -26.12 -7.75
C SER A 3 -13.37 -25.30 -6.48
N THR A 4 -12.29 -24.99 -5.78
CA THR A 4 -12.34 -24.06 -4.64
C THR A 4 -12.34 -22.64 -5.19
N LEU A 5 -13.52 -22.01 -5.24
CA LEU A 5 -13.65 -20.58 -5.50
C LEU A 5 -13.49 -19.85 -4.16
N THR A 6 -12.41 -19.09 -4.01
CA THR A 6 -12.19 -18.29 -2.80
C THR A 6 -11.81 -16.88 -3.19
N ARG A 7 -12.53 -15.90 -2.63
CA ARG A 7 -12.22 -14.47 -2.78
C ARG A 7 -11.59 -13.97 -1.49
N ILE A 8 -10.27 -13.81 -1.48
CA ILE A 8 -9.52 -13.31 -0.32
C ILE A 8 -9.28 -11.81 -0.54
N LEU A 9 -9.78 -11.00 0.39
CA LEU A 9 -9.55 -9.56 0.42
C LEU A 9 -8.68 -9.24 1.63
N LEU A 10 -7.55 -8.58 1.41
CA LEU A 10 -6.58 -8.24 2.44
C LEU A 10 -6.46 -6.73 2.55
N HIS A 11 -6.56 -6.19 3.76
CA HIS A 11 -6.28 -4.78 4.06
C HIS A 11 -5.00 -4.72 4.89
N ILE A 12 -3.91 -4.27 4.27
CA ILE A 12 -2.56 -4.26 4.86
C ILE A 12 -2.22 -2.82 5.23
N THR A 13 -1.87 -2.59 6.50
CA THR A 13 -1.39 -1.29 6.98
C THR A 13 -0.01 -1.45 7.61
N PHE A 14 0.87 -0.48 7.37
CA PHE A 14 2.22 -0.45 7.94
C PHE A 14 2.59 0.98 8.30
N SER A 15 3.62 1.13 9.13
CA SER A 15 4.17 2.42 9.56
C SER A 15 5.67 2.43 9.34
N THR A 16 6.25 3.63 9.23
CA THR A 16 7.70 3.80 9.31
C THR A 16 8.21 3.36 10.66
N LYS A 17 9.46 2.90 10.66
CA LYS A 17 10.22 2.65 11.87
C LYS A 17 10.25 3.93 12.72
N ASP A 18 9.99 3.80 14.01
CA ASP A 18 9.97 4.90 14.99
C ASP A 18 8.98 6.04 14.68
N ARG A 19 8.00 5.82 13.78
CA ARG A 19 7.08 6.86 13.28
C ARG A 19 7.81 8.10 12.75
N ALA A 20 9.01 7.90 12.21
CA ALA A 20 9.75 8.95 11.55
C ALA A 20 8.98 9.43 10.30
N ASP A 21 8.95 10.74 10.09
CA ASP A 21 8.28 11.38 8.95
C ASP A 21 9.11 11.22 7.67
N LEU A 22 9.19 9.98 7.18
CA LEU A 22 9.95 9.59 5.99
C LEU A 22 9.05 9.44 4.76
N LEU A 23 7.72 9.47 4.92
CA LEU A 23 6.76 9.49 3.81
C LEU A 23 6.54 10.93 3.35
N THR A 24 7.57 11.50 2.75
CA THR A 24 7.45 12.79 2.07
C THR A 24 6.65 12.63 0.76
N PRO A 25 5.96 13.68 0.30
CA PRO A 25 5.17 13.64 -0.94
C PRO A 25 6.00 13.34 -2.21
N GLU A 26 7.33 13.46 -2.14
CA GLU A 26 8.24 13.08 -3.22
C GLU A 26 8.49 11.56 -3.30
N ILE A 27 8.45 10.87 -2.15
CA ILE A 27 8.72 9.44 -2.03
C ILE A 27 7.43 8.63 -2.19
N GLU A 28 6.29 9.19 -1.78
CA GLU A 28 4.97 8.54 -1.81
C GLU A 28 4.59 7.93 -3.18
N PRO A 29 4.77 8.61 -4.34
CA PRO A 29 4.43 8.04 -5.64
C PRO A 29 5.32 6.84 -6.01
N ASN A 30 6.61 6.90 -5.66
CA ASN A 30 7.54 5.80 -5.92
C ASN A 30 7.22 4.59 -5.03
N LEU A 31 6.84 4.83 -3.77
CA LEU A 31 6.42 3.79 -2.84
C LEU A 31 5.15 3.07 -3.36
N PHE A 32 4.17 3.83 -3.84
CA PHE A 32 2.95 3.27 -4.43
C PHE A 32 3.23 2.47 -5.70
N ALA A 33 4.10 2.97 -6.58
CA ALA A 33 4.53 2.24 -7.77
C ALA A 33 5.24 0.92 -7.40
N TYR A 34 6.08 0.94 -6.36
CA TYR A 34 6.78 -0.25 -5.88
C TYR A 34 5.80 -1.30 -5.33
N ILE A 35 4.84 -0.90 -4.49
CA ILE A 35 3.79 -1.78 -3.96
C ILE A 35 2.91 -2.31 -5.09
N GLY A 36 2.53 -1.45 -6.03
CA GLY A 36 1.77 -1.83 -7.22
C GLY A 36 2.50 -2.87 -8.07
N GLY A 37 3.82 -2.72 -8.25
CA GLY A 37 4.65 -3.70 -8.92
C GLY A 37 4.69 -5.04 -8.21
N ILE A 38 4.76 -5.06 -6.87
CA ILE A 38 4.68 -6.30 -6.08
C ILE A 38 3.32 -6.98 -6.28
N CYS A 39 2.22 -6.24 -6.15
CA CYS A 39 0.87 -6.78 -6.35
C CYS A 39 0.69 -7.35 -7.76
N HIS A 40 1.19 -6.64 -8.78
CA HIS A 40 1.17 -7.08 -10.16
C HIS A 40 1.95 -8.40 -10.36
N ASN A 41 3.15 -8.51 -9.78
CA ASN A 41 3.96 -9.73 -9.87
C ASN A 41 3.35 -10.94 -9.14
N LEU A 42 2.43 -10.71 -8.21
CA LEU A 42 1.73 -11.76 -7.47
C LEU A 42 0.38 -12.15 -8.10
N ASP A 43 0.06 -11.63 -9.29
CA ASP A 43 -1.25 -11.74 -9.93
C ASP A 43 -2.41 -11.31 -9.00
N SER A 44 -2.11 -10.40 -8.07
CA SER A 44 -3.05 -9.92 -7.07
C SER A 44 -3.51 -8.51 -7.45
N PRO A 45 -4.79 -8.29 -7.79
CA PRO A 45 -5.27 -6.97 -8.14
C PRO A 45 -5.20 -6.06 -6.91
N LEU A 46 -4.47 -4.95 -7.06
CA LEU A 46 -4.48 -3.86 -6.09
C LEU A 46 -5.78 -3.09 -6.27
N LEU A 47 -6.69 -3.19 -5.29
CA LEU A 47 -8.01 -2.55 -5.35
C LEU A 47 -7.95 -1.08 -4.96
N ASP A 48 -7.16 -0.78 -3.92
CA ASP A 48 -7.02 0.56 -3.37
C ASP A 48 -5.67 0.68 -2.67
N ILE A 49 -5.03 1.84 -2.78
CA ILE A 49 -3.79 2.16 -2.09
C ILE A 49 -3.85 3.60 -1.62
N ASN A 50 -3.67 3.78 -0.32
CA ASN A 50 -3.71 5.09 0.31
C ASN A 50 -2.52 5.21 1.27
N GLY A 51 -2.00 6.43 1.38
CA GLY A 51 -1.03 6.83 2.37
C GLY A 51 -1.58 7.97 3.21
N THR A 52 -1.18 8.03 4.47
CA THR A 52 -1.28 9.26 5.24
C THR A 52 0.13 9.82 5.30
N ALA A 53 0.39 10.89 4.54
CA ALA A 53 1.58 11.68 4.76
C ALA A 53 1.55 12.19 6.21
N THR A 54 2.67 12.08 6.94
CA THR A 54 2.77 12.71 8.27
C THR A 54 3.02 14.21 8.14
N THR A 55 2.50 14.84 7.08
CA THR A 55 2.38 16.30 7.01
C THR A 55 1.33 16.73 8.02
N SER A 56 1.79 17.20 9.18
CA SER A 56 1.04 18.10 10.05
C SER A 56 0.83 19.44 9.33
N THR A 57 0.08 19.46 8.23
CA THR A 57 -0.48 20.69 7.69
C THR A 57 -1.67 21.05 8.55
N CYS A 58 -1.36 21.69 9.68
CA CYS A 58 -2.27 22.60 10.34
C CYS A 58 -2.50 23.76 9.36
N SER A 59 -3.71 23.86 8.81
CA SER A 59 -4.24 25.04 8.13
C SER A 59 -5.32 25.65 9.01
#